data_AF-A0A7C4J3I5-F1
#
_entry.id   AF-A0A7C4J3I5-F1
#
_cell.length_a   1.000
_cell.length_b   1.000
_cell.length_c   1.000
_cell.angle_alpha   90.00
_cell.angle_beta   90.00
_cell.angle_gamma   90.00
#
_symmetry.space_group_name_H-M   'P 1'
#
loop_
_entity.id
_entity.type
_entity.pdbx_description
1 polymer ?
#
loop_
_entity_poly.entity_id
_entity_poly.type
_entity_poly.pdbx_seq_one_letter_code
_entity_poly.pdbx_strand_id
1 'polypeptide(L)'
;MNDSFLSIIENDELHLTVRARRKEDIERVFPDASVLETPDRDYRYRAVMKRNDVAIVIAKRIMGIDYYNFKDSVKEYDRKHVYSEVWGETLKLQK
;
A
#
# COMPACT_ATOMS: atom_id res chain seq x y z
N MET A 1 -5.68 2.76 2.64
CA MET A 1 -6.65 1.90 1.92
C MET A 1 -6.77 0.60 2.69
N ASN A 2 -7.96 0.03 2.76
CA ASN A 2 -8.25 -1.18 3.56
C ASN A 2 -7.92 -2.50 2.83
N ASP A 3 -7.53 -2.45 1.56
CA ASP A 3 -7.31 -3.60 0.67
C ASP A 3 -5.88 -3.69 0.08
N SER A 4 -4.98 -2.82 0.51
CA SER A 4 -3.57 -2.77 0.05
C SER A 4 -2.66 -2.12 1.10
N PHE A 5 -1.41 -2.57 1.20
CA PHE A 5 -0.35 -1.95 1.98
C PHE A 5 0.85 -1.59 1.08
N LEU A 6 1.19 -0.31 1.02
CA LEU A 6 2.27 0.20 0.16
C LEU A 6 3.33 0.94 0.97
N SER A 7 4.60 0.75 0.61
CA SER A 7 5.70 1.64 0.95
C SER A 7 6.12 2.36 -0.33
N ILE A 8 5.87 3.67 -0.40
CA ILE A 8 6.22 4.51 -1.54
C ILE A 8 7.40 5.39 -1.12
N ILE A 9 8.50 5.31 -1.87
CA ILE A 9 9.72 6.06 -1.59
C ILE A 9 10.24 6.77 -2.84
N GLU A 10 11.09 7.77 -2.64
CA GLU A 10 11.83 8.44 -3.70
C GLU A 10 12.65 7.43 -4.54
N ASN A 11 12.61 7.57 -5.86
CA ASN A 11 13.57 6.93 -6.77
C ASN A 11 14.52 7.99 -7.36
N ASP A 12 13.93 9.04 -7.92
CA ASP A 12 14.57 10.25 -8.44
C ASP A 12 13.54 11.39 -8.50
N GLU A 13 13.93 12.57 -8.97
CA GLU A 13 13.05 13.76 -9.01
C GLU A 13 11.69 13.49 -9.68
N LEU A 14 11.67 12.68 -10.74
CA LEU A 14 10.47 12.40 -11.54
C LEU A 14 9.78 11.09 -11.17
N HIS A 15 10.42 10.18 -10.44
CA HIS A 15 9.92 8.84 -10.19
C HIS A 15 9.88 8.45 -8.70
N LEU A 16 8.92 7.59 -8.38
CA LEU A 16 8.79 6.94 -7.08
C LEU A 16 8.93 5.43 -7.25
N THR A 17 9.54 4.78 -6.25
CA THR A 17 9.47 3.33 -6.12
C THR A 17 8.29 2.98 -5.20
N VAL A 18 7.26 2.38 -5.78
CA VAL A 18 6.12 1.80 -5.07
C VAL A 18 6.46 0.36 -4.72
N ARG A 19 6.39 -0.02 -3.44
CA ARG A 19 6.80 -1.35 -2.97
C ARG A 19 5.74 -2.00 -2.08
N ALA A 20 5.65 -3.33 -2.16
CA ALA A 20 4.75 -4.13 -1.34
C ALA A 20 5.34 -5.51 -1.03
N ARG A 21 4.77 -6.17 -0.01
CA ARG A 21 5.07 -7.58 0.31
C ARG A 21 4.26 -8.56 -0.53
N ARG A 22 3.06 -8.15 -0.95
CA ARG A 22 2.16 -8.86 -1.86
C ARG A 22 2.15 -8.15 -3.20
N LYS A 23 2.23 -8.90 -4.30
CA LYS A 23 2.26 -8.31 -5.64
C LYS A 23 0.94 -7.60 -5.93
N GLU A 24 -0.14 -8.24 -5.47
CA GLU A 24 -1.54 -7.83 -5.60
C GLU A 24 -1.80 -6.47 -4.94
N ASP A 25 -1.03 -6.08 -3.92
CA ASP A 25 -1.19 -4.78 -3.25
C ASP A 25 -0.81 -3.62 -4.20
N ILE A 26 0.19 -3.83 -5.06
CA ILE A 26 0.57 -2.86 -6.09
C ILE A 26 -0.45 -2.90 -7.21
N GLU A 27 -0.79 -4.08 -7.74
CA GLU A 27 -1.69 -4.23 -8.88
C GLU A 27 -3.11 -3.71 -8.61
N ARG A 28 -3.64 -3.87 -7.38
CA ARG A 28 -4.95 -3.32 -7.00
C ARG A 28 -4.99 -1.80 -7.05
N VAL A 29 -3.88 -1.15 -6.72
CA VAL A 29 -3.79 0.32 -6.67
C VAL A 29 -3.38 0.86 -8.03
N PHE A 30 -2.46 0.18 -8.71
CA PHE A 30 -1.87 0.55 -9.99
C PHE A 30 -1.97 -0.64 -10.98
N PRO A 31 -3.12 -0.85 -11.63
CA PRO A 31 -3.34 -1.99 -12.52
C PRO A 31 -2.35 -2.07 -13.69
N ASP A 32 -1.87 -0.93 -14.15
CA ASP A 32 -0.93 -0.84 -15.28
C ASP A 32 0.54 -0.83 -14.84
N ALA A 33 0.84 -1.08 -13.56
CA ALA A 33 2.21 -1.07 -13.05
C ALA A 33 3.00 -2.28 -13.56
N SER A 34 4.22 -2.03 -14.05
CA SER A 34 5.20 -3.09 -14.32
C SER A 34 5.86 -3.54 -13.01
N VAL A 35 5.29 -4.56 -12.36
CA VAL A 35 5.76 -5.04 -11.07
C VAL A 35 6.92 -6.02 -11.22
N LEU A 36 8.05 -5.69 -10.59
CA LEU A 36 9.24 -6.52 -10.47
C LEU A 36 9.27 -7.25 -9.14
N GLU A 37 9.71 -8.51 -9.15
CA GLU A 37 9.99 -9.29 -7.95
C GLU A 37 11.49 -9.22 -7.61
N THR A 38 11.77 -9.07 -6.32
CA THR A 38 13.10 -8.99 -5.72
C THR A 38 13.10 -9.79 -4.41
N PRO A 39 13.32 -11.12 -4.47
CA PRO A 39 13.07 -12.03 -3.35
C PRO A 39 13.82 -11.68 -2.05
N ASP A 40 15.06 -11.17 -2.17
CA ASP A 40 15.96 -10.92 -1.05
C ASP A 40 15.78 -9.56 -0.36
N ARG A 41 14.63 -8.90 -0.56
CA ARG A 41 14.38 -7.54 -0.07
C ARG A 41 13.15 -7.51 0.83
N ASP A 42 13.18 -6.66 1.87
CA ASP A 42 12.09 -6.52 2.87
C ASP A 42 10.71 -6.30 2.24
N TYR A 43 10.69 -5.60 1.10
CA TYR A 43 9.55 -5.54 0.19
C TYR A 43 9.90 -6.32 -1.08
N ARG A 44 9.31 -7.51 -1.17
CA ARG A 44 9.53 -8.46 -2.27
C ARG A 44 9.17 -7.88 -3.63
N TYR A 45 8.09 -7.09 -3.72
CA TYR A 45 7.60 -6.56 -5.00
C TYR A 45 7.75 -5.05 -5.08
N ARG A 46 8.01 -4.54 -6.29
CA ARG A 46 8.17 -3.11 -6.54
C ARG A 46 7.82 -2.71 -7.97
N ALA A 47 7.44 -1.45 -8.15
CA ALA A 47 7.31 -0.80 -9.44
C ALA A 47 7.91 0.61 -9.37
N VAL A 48 8.66 1.00 -10.38
CA VAL A 48 9.12 2.39 -10.55
C VAL A 48 8.11 3.10 -11.45
N MET A 49 7.56 4.21 -10.96
CA MET A 49 6.46 4.92 -11.61
C MET A 49 6.69 6.42 -11.56
N LYS A 50 6.16 7.17 -12.52
CA LYS A 50 6.22 8.64 -12.49
C LYS A 50 5.50 9.17 -11.25
N ARG A 51 6.08 10.16 -10.59
CA ARG A 51 5.53 10.80 -9.38
C ARG A 51 4.11 11.31 -9.59
N ASN A 52 3.85 11.95 -10.73
CA ASN A 52 2.53 12.49 -11.07
C ASN A 52 1.48 11.38 -11.23
N ASP A 53 1.83 10.28 -11.88
CA ASP A 53 0.91 9.15 -12.07
C ASP A 53 0.55 8.52 -10.71
N VAL A 54 1.56 8.35 -9.84
CA VAL A 54 1.34 7.89 -8.46
C VAL A 54 0.41 8.83 -7.70
N ALA A 55 0.65 10.14 -7.76
CA ALA A 55 -0.17 11.13 -7.08
C ALA A 55 -1.64 11.11 -7.53
N ILE A 56 -1.90 11.05 -8.84
CA ILE A 56 -3.25 11.01 -9.42
C ILE A 56 -4.01 9.78 -8.92
N VAL A 57 -3.37 8.61 -8.95
CA VAL A 57 -4.00 7.36 -8.51
C VAL A 57 -4.28 7.38 -7.01
N ILE A 58 -3.31 7.80 -6.18
CA ILE A 58 -3.50 7.89 -4.73
C ILE A 58 -4.61 8.88 -4.39
N ALA A 59 -4.69 10.03 -5.07
CA ALA A 59 -5.78 10.99 -4.91
C ALA A 59 -7.15 10.34 -5.19
N LYS A 60 -7.29 9.60 -6.30
CA LYS A 60 -8.52 8.86 -6.61
C LYS A 60 -8.88 7.84 -5.52
N ARG A 61 -7.89 7.12 -4.97
CA ARG A 61 -8.11 6.15 -3.89
C ARG A 61 -8.56 6.80 -2.59
N ILE A 62 -8.04 7.99 -2.27
CA ILE A 62 -8.49 8.77 -1.11
C ILE A 62 -9.95 9.21 -1.30
N MET A 63 -10.29 9.73 -2.48
CA MET A 63 -11.66 10.18 -2.80
C MET A 63 -12.68 9.03 -2.79
N GLY A 64 -12.24 7.78 -2.99
CA GLY A 64 -13.08 6.59 -2.95
C GLY A 64 -13.21 5.93 -1.57
N ILE A 65 -12.68 6.52 -0.50
CA ILE A 65 -12.84 5.97 0.85
C ILE A 65 -14.29 6.13 1.29
N ASP A 66 -14.97 5.01 1.50
CA ASP A 66 -16.40 4.91 1.84
C ASP A 66 -16.67 4.18 3.16
N TYR A 67 -15.63 3.87 3.93
CA TYR A 67 -15.71 3.18 5.22
C TYR A 67 -15.56 4.13 6.41
N TYR A 68 -16.37 3.91 7.45
CA TYR A 68 -16.31 4.68 8.70
C TYR A 68 -15.30 4.14 9.72
N ASN A 69 -14.96 2.85 9.63
CA ASN A 69 -14.02 2.18 10.53
C ASN A 69 -13.06 1.32 9.70
N PHE A 70 -11.76 1.60 9.82
CA PHE A 70 -10.73 0.97 9.01
C PHE A 70 -10.58 -0.54 9.30
N LYS A 71 -10.41 -0.94 10.57
CA LYS A 71 -10.16 -2.35 10.91
C LYS A 71 -11.35 -3.26 10.55
N ASP A 72 -12.56 -2.72 10.67
CA ASP A 72 -13.78 -3.48 10.39
C ASP A 72 -14.09 -3.52 8.88
N SER A 73 -13.56 -2.59 8.08
CA SER A 73 -13.74 -2.57 6.63
C SER A 73 -12.82 -3.51 5.85
N VAL A 74 -11.79 -4.08 6.48
CA VAL A 74 -10.88 -5.05 5.83
C VAL A 74 -11.62 -6.37 5.60
N LYS A 75 -11.74 -6.79 4.33
CA LYS A 75 -12.49 -7.99 3.94
C LYS A 75 -11.64 -9.27 3.96
N GLU A 76 -10.36 -9.17 3.61
CA GLU A 76 -9.44 -10.31 3.56
C GLU A 76 -9.06 -10.73 4.98
N TYR A 77 -9.32 -12.00 5.33
CA TYR A 77 -9.16 -12.50 6.70
C TYR A 77 -7.73 -12.36 7.23
N ASP A 78 -6.75 -12.77 6.44
CA ASP A 78 -5.32 -12.73 6.78
C ASP A 78 -4.82 -11.28 6.90
N ARG A 79 -5.20 -10.39 5.98
CA ARG A 79 -4.89 -8.96 6.06
C ARG A 79 -5.54 -8.32 7.28
N LYS A 80 -6.81 -8.64 7.55
CA LYS A 80 -7.55 -8.10 8.70
C LYS A 80 -6.86 -8.47 10.00
N HIS A 81 -6.38 -9.71 10.11
CA HIS A 81 -5.60 -10.17 11.26
C HIS A 81 -4.34 -9.32 11.45
N VAL A 82 -3.47 -9.23 10.44
CA VAL A 82 -2.22 -8.44 10.51
C VAL A 82 -2.50 -6.96 10.79
N TYR A 83 -3.49 -6.35 10.12
CA TYR A 83 -3.82 -4.94 10.36
C TYR A 83 -4.36 -4.70 11.77
N SER A 84 -5.07 -5.67 12.36
CA SER A 84 -5.53 -5.59 13.75
C SER A 84 -4.38 -5.67 14.74
N GLU A 85 -3.38 -6.50 14.48
CA GLU A 85 -2.15 -6.57 15.28
C GLU A 85 -1.37 -5.24 15.20
N VAL A 86 -1.16 -4.71 14.00
CA VAL A 86 -0.51 -3.39 13.81
C VAL A 86 -1.27 -2.29 14.55
N TRP A 87 -2.60 -2.25 14.44
CA TRP A 87 -3.42 -1.30 15.18
C TRP A 87 -3.23 -1.44 16.70
N GLY A 88 -3.24 -2.67 17.23
CA GLY A 88 -3.00 -2.93 18.65
C GLY A 88 -1.62 -2.45 19.11
N GLU A 89 -0.58 -2.68 18.30
CA GLU A 89 0.77 -2.19 18.56
C GLU A 89 0.85 -0.66 18.57
N THR A 90 0.09 0.02 17.71
CA THR A 90 0.07 1.49 17.67
C THR A 90 -0.54 2.13 18.93
N LEU A 91 -1.33 1.39 19.72
CA LEU A 91 -1.82 1.89 21.01
C LEU A 91 -0.67 2.23 21.96
N LYS A 92 0.48 1.56 21.84
CA LYS A 92 1.68 1.86 22.63
C LYS A 92 2.28 3.24 22.32
N LEU A 93 1.90 3.83 21.18
CA LEU A 93 2.30 5.20 20.79
C LEU A 93 1.39 6.26 21.42
N GLN A 94 0.19 5.89 21.89
CA GLN A 94 -0.72 6.79 22.60
C GLN A 94 -0.24 6.91 24.05
N LYS A 95 0.47 8.00 24.35
CA LYS A 95 0.83 8.40 25.71
C LYS A 95 -0.14 9.44 26.22
#